data_AF-A0A432HCS1-F1
#
_entry.id   AF-A0A432HCS1-F1
#
_cell.length_a   1.000
_cell.length_b   1.000
_cell.length_c   1.000
_cell.angle_alpha   90.00
_cell.angle_beta   90.00
_cell.angle_gamma   90.00
#
_symmetry.space_group_name_H-M   'P 1'
#
loop_
_entity.id
_entity.type
_entity.pdbx_description
1 polymer ?
#
loop_
_entity_poly.entity_id
_entity_poly.type
_entity_poly.pdbx_seq_one_letter_code
_entity_poly.pdbx_strand_id
1 'polypeptide(L)'
;MFHVKQSAPPHILLVNPWITDFAAYNLWSRPLGLLEIGGILRDAGFRVSLIDCVDAENFSVQTPFRPKTSPYGAGKLKRTPIKKPKLFSAIPRKYCRYGITPEDFSLQLKRLPKPDLVLVTSIMTYWYPGVKEAIEHLKRHFPHTPVWLGGVYATLLPRHARTVCRPDRVIEGPFTGNLLREVCDLTGHSPAQSPPLPGQAGLPFWEGYNFHHFLCIRTSLGCPFRCPYCASHLLSPGFVEHPVEPLAETVVRLYRFYQVRDFAFYDDALLVNASTRFIPFLKALKKRGLPVRFHTPNGIHIRLITREIAFLMKQAGFNTLRLSLETINPETQKRLGSKVTLEEFDRALRYLFEAGFTHEEIKVYLLVGLPGQTFEEVTASVAAVLERGIRPSLAEYSPIPGTALWEAACRVSPYPLKEEPLTHNNILLACGGKEITKERLDALKREIQAAFGSNPPENGAVKPEFFPQEKPDEEHP
;
A
#
# COMPACT_ATOMS: atom_id res chain seq x y z
N MET A 1 33.95 -39.37 16.24
CA MET A 1 32.70 -38.58 16.12
C MET A 1 33.08 -37.11 16.06
N PHE A 2 33.11 -36.53 14.85
CA PHE A 2 33.25 -35.09 14.72
C PHE A 2 31.91 -34.46 15.10
N HIS A 3 31.85 -33.80 16.25
CA HIS A 3 30.75 -32.90 16.57
C HIS A 3 30.81 -31.72 15.60
N VAL A 4 30.08 -31.84 14.48
CA VAL A 4 29.72 -30.68 13.67
C VAL A 4 28.88 -29.79 14.58
N LYS A 5 29.49 -28.77 15.18
CA LYS A 5 28.74 -27.67 15.77
C LYS A 5 27.83 -27.14 14.67
N GLN A 6 26.52 -27.43 14.74
CA GLN A 6 25.57 -26.71 13.90
C GLN A 6 25.69 -25.25 14.29
N SER A 7 26.33 -24.44 13.41
CA SER A 7 26.35 -23.00 13.54
C SER A 7 24.91 -22.49 13.57
N ALA A 8 24.63 -21.45 14.36
CA ALA A 8 23.31 -20.83 14.37
C ALA A 8 22.91 -20.43 12.93
N PRO A 9 21.61 -20.56 12.56
CA PRO A 9 21.16 -20.20 11.22
C PRO A 9 21.43 -18.72 10.95
N PRO A 10 21.86 -18.35 9.72
CA PRO A 10 22.12 -16.95 9.39
C PRO A 10 20.89 -16.07 9.62
N HIS A 11 21.15 -14.83 10.03
CA HIS A 11 20.13 -13.87 10.42
C HIS A 11 19.90 -12.82 9.34
N ILE A 12 18.67 -12.77 8.82
CA ILE A 12 18.22 -11.75 7.87
C ILE A 12 17.32 -10.75 8.60
N LEU A 13 17.66 -9.47 8.52
CA LEU A 13 16.83 -8.37 9.01
C LEU A 13 16.02 -7.76 7.87
N LEU A 14 14.71 -7.73 8.01
CA LEU A 14 13.78 -7.03 7.12
C LEU A 14 13.46 -5.65 7.67
N VAL A 15 13.51 -4.62 6.82
CA VAL A 15 13.20 -3.25 7.22
C VAL A 15 12.20 -2.62 6.26
N ASN A 16 11.07 -2.15 6.82
CA ASN A 16 10.18 -1.20 6.15
C ASN A 16 10.51 0.22 6.62
N PRO A 17 11.09 1.08 5.76
CA PRO A 17 11.49 2.43 6.15
C PRO A 17 10.32 3.36 6.46
N TRP A 18 10.62 4.49 7.08
CA TRP A 18 9.64 5.52 7.35
C TRP A 18 8.99 6.07 6.08
N ILE A 19 7.73 6.46 6.23
CA ILE A 19 7.08 7.39 5.30
C ILE A 19 7.45 8.81 5.72
N THR A 20 7.89 9.62 4.75
CA THR A 20 8.14 11.06 4.93
C THR A 20 7.21 11.84 4.01
N ASP A 21 6.18 12.46 4.57
CA ASP A 21 5.07 13.02 3.79
C ASP A 21 4.25 14.08 4.57
N PHE A 22 3.29 14.71 3.89
CA PHE A 22 2.27 15.59 4.48
C PHE A 22 1.05 14.83 5.03
N ALA A 23 0.80 13.64 4.49
CA ALA A 23 -0.29 12.76 4.89
C ALA A 23 0.11 11.29 4.67
N ALA A 24 -0.12 10.47 5.69
CA ALA A 24 -0.13 9.02 5.57
C ALA A 24 -1.22 8.48 6.49
N TYR A 25 -1.89 7.43 6.05
CA TYR A 25 -2.98 6.78 6.79
C TYR A 25 -2.83 5.28 6.64
N ASN A 26 -2.99 4.55 7.75
CA ASN A 26 -2.98 3.10 7.71
C ASN A 26 -4.32 2.61 7.17
N LEU A 27 -4.43 2.45 5.86
CA LEU A 27 -5.60 1.86 5.21
C LEU A 27 -5.44 0.33 5.11
N TRP A 28 -5.28 -0.32 6.26
CA TRP A 28 -4.90 -1.73 6.35
C TRP A 28 -3.60 -2.05 5.61
N SER A 29 -2.64 -1.14 5.61
CA SER A 29 -1.40 -1.29 4.83
C SER A 29 -0.30 -1.92 5.66
N ARG A 30 0.37 -2.91 5.07
CA ARG A 30 1.61 -3.54 5.54
C ARG A 30 2.53 -3.77 4.34
N PRO A 31 3.85 -3.89 4.53
CA PRO A 31 4.80 -4.13 3.44
C PRO A 31 4.69 -5.59 2.95
N LEU A 32 3.55 -5.97 2.37
CA LEU A 32 3.19 -7.39 2.13
C LEU A 32 4.25 -8.13 1.32
N GLY A 33 4.81 -7.53 0.27
CA GLY A 33 5.90 -8.16 -0.49
C GLY A 33 7.16 -8.44 0.35
N LEU A 34 7.49 -7.55 1.30
CA LEU A 34 8.60 -7.80 2.24
C LEU A 34 8.27 -8.92 3.22
N LEU A 35 7.00 -9.02 3.68
CA LEU A 35 6.55 -10.08 4.56
C LEU A 35 6.50 -11.44 3.86
N GLU A 36 6.09 -11.47 2.59
CA GLU A 36 6.17 -12.66 1.74
C GLU A 36 7.62 -13.13 1.62
N ILE A 37 8.56 -12.23 1.29
CA ILE A 37 10.01 -12.54 1.27
C ILE A 37 10.48 -13.06 2.62
N GLY A 38 10.04 -12.47 3.73
CA GLY A 38 10.34 -12.95 5.07
C GLY A 38 9.87 -14.38 5.33
N GLY A 39 8.66 -14.71 4.86
CA GLY A 39 8.11 -16.06 4.96
C GLY A 39 8.95 -17.07 4.18
N ILE A 40 9.37 -16.70 2.97
CA ILE A 40 10.25 -17.52 2.11
C ILE A 40 11.58 -17.81 2.81
N LEU A 41 12.20 -16.78 3.39
CA LEU A 41 13.48 -16.90 4.08
C LEU A 41 13.34 -17.75 5.36
N ARG A 42 12.28 -17.54 6.13
CA ARG A 42 11.98 -18.39 7.29
C ARG A 42 11.85 -19.86 6.87
N ASP A 43 11.07 -20.13 5.82
CA ASP A 43 10.81 -21.49 5.35
C ASP A 43 12.06 -22.13 4.71
N ALA A 44 13.02 -21.32 4.25
CA ALA A 44 14.36 -21.75 3.85
C ALA A 44 15.32 -22.01 5.03
N GLY A 45 14.88 -21.80 6.28
CA GLY A 45 15.66 -22.07 7.50
C GLY A 45 16.52 -20.90 7.98
N PHE A 46 16.31 -19.69 7.45
CA PHE A 46 16.95 -18.49 7.98
C PHE A 46 16.29 -18.04 9.29
N ARG A 47 17.07 -17.46 10.19
CA ARG A 47 16.51 -16.63 11.26
C ARG A 47 16.08 -15.30 10.65
N VAL A 48 14.82 -14.92 10.83
CA VAL A 48 14.28 -13.67 10.27
C VAL A 48 13.87 -12.73 11.40
N SER A 49 14.12 -11.43 11.23
CA SER A 49 13.56 -10.38 12.09
C SER A 49 13.01 -9.25 11.24
N LEU A 50 12.07 -8.50 11.80
CA LEU A 50 11.42 -7.38 11.13
C LEU A 50 11.56 -6.13 11.98
N ILE A 51 11.81 -4.99 11.33
CA ILE A 51 11.50 -3.68 11.89
C ILE A 51 10.65 -2.91 10.88
N ASP A 52 9.40 -2.65 11.23
CA ASP A 52 8.53 -1.75 10.47
C ASP A 52 8.57 -0.35 11.10
N CYS A 53 9.27 0.57 10.45
CA CYS A 53 9.42 1.93 10.93
C CYS A 53 8.09 2.70 10.92
N VAL A 54 7.09 2.27 10.15
CA VAL A 54 5.78 2.91 10.03
C VAL A 54 4.84 2.47 11.17
N ASP A 55 5.05 1.27 11.74
CA ASP A 55 4.18 0.69 12.76
C ASP A 55 4.67 0.98 14.19
N ALA A 56 4.31 2.17 14.68
CA ALA A 56 4.67 2.58 16.03
C ALA A 56 4.01 1.76 17.16
N GLU A 57 2.91 1.04 16.89
CA GLU A 57 2.29 0.21 17.92
C GLU A 57 3.17 -0.99 18.26
N ASN A 58 3.73 -1.61 17.23
CA ASN A 58 4.59 -2.79 17.39
C ASN A 58 6.05 -2.45 17.72
N PHE A 59 6.56 -1.30 17.24
CA PHE A 59 8.00 -1.03 17.26
C PHE A 59 8.44 0.16 18.11
N SER A 60 7.53 0.95 18.66
CA SER A 60 7.90 2.06 19.57
C SER A 60 8.31 1.50 20.94
N VAL A 61 9.50 1.85 21.42
CA VAL A 61 10.07 1.32 22.66
C VAL A 61 9.99 2.36 23.78
N GLN A 62 10.38 3.60 23.48
CA GLN A 62 10.50 4.65 24.48
C GLN A 62 9.16 5.31 24.78
N THR A 63 8.33 5.44 23.74
CA THR A 63 7.05 6.14 23.82
C THR A 63 5.95 5.22 23.28
N PRO A 64 5.39 4.34 24.12
CA PRO A 64 4.33 3.41 23.71
C PRO A 64 3.24 4.17 22.95
N PHE A 65 2.86 3.65 21.79
CA PHE A 65 1.86 4.27 20.94
C PHE A 65 0.70 3.31 20.75
N ARG A 66 -0.51 3.75 21.08
CA ARG A 66 -1.74 3.03 20.76
C ARG A 66 -2.51 3.82 19.71
N PRO A 67 -2.60 3.33 18.46
CA PRO A 67 -3.30 4.05 17.41
C PRO A 67 -4.78 4.16 17.73
N LYS A 68 -5.38 5.31 17.40
CA LYS A 68 -6.84 5.38 17.26
C LYS A 68 -7.21 4.75 15.93
N THR A 69 -7.80 3.57 15.98
CA THR A 69 -8.25 2.81 14.81
C THR A 69 -9.77 2.94 14.64
N SER A 70 -10.21 2.80 13.39
CA SER A 70 -11.60 2.49 13.03
C SER A 70 -11.98 1.11 13.57
N PRO A 71 -13.28 0.76 13.60
CA PRO A 71 -13.75 -0.54 14.08
C PRO A 71 -13.13 -1.76 13.39
N TYR A 72 -12.51 -1.57 12.22
CA TYR A 72 -11.90 -2.63 11.41
C TYR A 72 -10.36 -2.58 11.41
N GLY A 73 -9.73 -1.72 12.22
CA GLY A 73 -8.26 -1.69 12.38
C GLY A 73 -7.49 -0.69 11.50
N ALA A 74 -8.12 -0.06 10.50
CA ALA A 74 -7.50 1.06 9.77
C ALA A 74 -7.43 2.33 10.65
N GLY A 75 -6.39 3.16 10.55
CA GLY A 75 -6.24 4.28 11.49
C GLY A 75 -5.14 5.28 11.18
N LYS A 76 -5.03 6.31 12.04
CA LYS A 76 -3.95 7.31 11.96
C LYS A 76 -2.63 6.70 12.43
N LEU A 77 -1.55 7.04 11.73
CA LEU A 77 -0.19 6.69 12.10
C LEU A 77 0.39 7.72 13.08
N LYS A 78 1.29 7.28 13.97
CA LYS A 78 2.15 8.20 14.76
C LYS A 78 2.90 9.09 13.78
N ARG A 79 3.00 10.38 14.06
CA ARG A 79 3.71 11.32 13.19
C ARG A 79 4.53 12.31 13.98
N THR A 80 5.70 12.64 13.45
CA THR A 80 6.62 13.62 14.02
C THR A 80 6.99 14.63 12.93
N PRO A 81 6.74 15.94 13.12
CA PRO A 81 7.20 16.96 12.18
C PRO A 81 8.72 16.90 11.99
N ILE A 82 9.18 17.06 10.75
CA ILE A 82 10.60 17.09 10.37
C ILE A 82 10.86 18.29 9.46
N LYS A 83 12.15 18.58 9.20
CA LYS A 83 12.55 19.63 8.26
C LYS A 83 11.94 19.37 6.89
N LYS A 84 11.16 20.33 6.40
CA LYS A 84 10.53 20.27 5.08
C LYS A 84 11.58 20.45 3.98
N PRO A 85 11.62 19.58 2.94
CA PRO A 85 12.44 19.80 1.75
C PRO A 85 12.16 21.16 1.11
N LYS A 86 13.21 21.82 0.59
CA LYS A 86 13.09 23.16 -0.03
C LYS A 86 12.06 23.20 -1.16
N LEU A 87 11.95 22.12 -1.94
CA LEU A 87 10.96 21.95 -3.00
C LEU A 87 9.51 22.21 -2.52
N PHE A 88 9.23 21.90 -1.25
CA PHE A 88 7.90 22.03 -0.67
C PHE A 88 7.70 23.29 0.18
N SER A 89 8.62 24.27 0.12
CA SER A 89 8.59 25.47 0.97
C SER A 89 7.24 26.20 0.92
N ALA A 90 6.61 26.27 -0.26
CA ALA A 90 5.33 26.92 -0.49
C ALA A 90 4.10 26.16 0.06
N ILE A 91 4.24 24.88 0.45
CA ILE A 91 3.12 24.09 0.95
C ILE A 91 2.89 24.44 2.44
N PRO A 92 1.72 24.96 2.86
CA PRO A 92 1.49 25.46 4.21
C PRO A 92 1.30 24.35 5.27
N ARG A 93 1.59 23.09 4.93
CA ARG A 93 1.42 21.92 5.80
C ARG A 93 2.74 21.48 6.41
N LYS A 94 2.69 20.93 7.63
CA LYS A 94 3.84 20.29 8.27
C LYS A 94 4.22 19.02 7.48
N TYR A 95 5.50 18.88 7.16
CA TYR A 95 6.08 17.67 6.58
C TYR A 95 6.54 16.77 7.72
N CYS A 96 6.16 15.50 7.70
CA CYS A 96 6.25 14.63 8.85
C CYS A 96 6.94 13.31 8.49
N ARG A 97 7.64 12.74 9.47
CA ARG A 97 7.97 11.32 9.53
C ARG A 97 6.80 10.56 10.15
N TYR A 98 6.40 9.43 9.58
CA TYR A 98 5.34 8.58 10.12
C TYR A 98 5.88 7.28 10.70
N GLY A 99 5.45 6.96 11.92
CA GLY A 99 5.80 5.75 12.67
C GLY A 99 6.72 6.02 13.86
N ILE A 100 7.69 5.12 14.10
CA ILE A 100 8.62 5.19 15.24
C ILE A 100 9.61 6.35 15.13
N THR A 101 10.29 6.71 16.23
CA THR A 101 11.37 7.71 16.16
C THR A 101 12.70 7.08 15.69
N PRO A 102 13.69 7.87 15.21
CA PRO A 102 15.03 7.37 14.93
C PRO A 102 15.72 6.72 16.15
N GLU A 103 15.39 7.18 17.35
CA GLU A 103 15.90 6.64 18.61
C GLU A 103 15.24 5.28 18.93
N ASP A 104 13.92 5.14 18.72
CA ASP A 104 13.25 3.84 18.78
C ASP A 104 13.88 2.86 17.78
N PHE A 105 14.10 3.29 16.53
CA PHE A 105 14.74 2.45 15.51
C PHE A 105 16.13 2.00 15.95
N SER A 106 16.96 2.93 16.45
CA SER A 106 18.31 2.63 16.94
C SER A 106 18.31 1.68 18.14
N LEU A 107 17.32 1.78 19.04
CA LEU A 107 17.16 0.84 20.16
C LEU A 107 16.72 -0.55 19.69
N GLN A 108 15.82 -0.63 18.72
CA GLN A 108 15.42 -1.90 18.12
C GLN A 108 16.62 -2.60 17.47
N LEU A 109 17.44 -1.86 16.72
CA LEU A 109 18.67 -2.40 16.12
C LEU A 109 19.64 -2.95 17.18
N LYS A 110 19.86 -2.21 18.29
CA LYS A 110 20.73 -2.64 19.40
C LYS A 110 20.27 -3.93 20.10
N ARG A 111 18.97 -4.25 20.05
CA ARG A 111 18.39 -5.45 20.68
C ARG A 111 18.49 -6.69 19.80
N LEU A 112 18.76 -6.51 18.52
CA LEU A 112 18.90 -7.62 17.59
C LEU A 112 20.33 -8.17 17.64
N PRO A 113 20.52 -9.48 17.42
CA PRO A 113 21.83 -9.97 17.04
C PRO A 113 22.25 -9.31 15.72
N LYS A 114 23.56 -9.27 15.47
CA LYS A 114 24.10 -8.74 14.23
C LYS A 114 23.55 -9.57 13.05
N PRO A 115 22.86 -8.94 12.08
CA PRO A 115 22.38 -9.64 10.90
C PRO A 115 23.52 -9.92 9.91
N ASP A 116 23.37 -10.99 9.15
CA ASP A 116 24.24 -11.35 8.01
C ASP A 116 23.83 -10.63 6.73
N LEU A 117 22.56 -10.23 6.62
CA LEU A 117 22.02 -9.41 5.53
C LEU A 117 20.85 -8.56 6.02
N VAL A 118 20.74 -7.33 5.51
CA VAL A 118 19.56 -6.48 5.69
C VAL A 118 18.82 -6.30 4.36
N LEU A 119 17.53 -6.62 4.34
CA LEU A 119 16.64 -6.36 3.21
C LEU A 119 15.73 -5.18 3.52
N VAL A 120 15.85 -4.11 2.73
CA VAL A 120 15.07 -2.89 2.86
C VAL A 120 14.07 -2.81 1.73
N THR A 121 12.79 -2.58 2.03
CA THR A 121 11.76 -2.34 1.00
C THR A 121 11.55 -0.85 0.73
N SER A 122 10.83 -0.56 -0.36
CA SER A 122 10.41 0.79 -0.72
C SER A 122 9.09 0.73 -1.49
N ILE A 123 8.20 1.70 -1.26
CA ILE A 123 6.80 1.67 -1.78
C ILE A 123 6.52 2.84 -2.73
N MET A 124 6.80 4.08 -2.34
CA MET A 124 6.61 5.24 -3.22
C MET A 124 7.97 5.85 -3.58
N THR A 125 8.09 6.32 -4.82
CA THR A 125 9.33 6.97 -5.31
C THR A 125 9.68 8.22 -4.51
N TYR A 126 8.69 9.03 -4.13
CA TYR A 126 8.88 10.24 -3.33
C TYR A 126 9.07 10.01 -1.82
N TRP A 127 8.99 8.76 -1.33
CA TRP A 127 9.31 8.43 0.08
C TRP A 127 10.79 8.10 0.29
N TYR A 128 11.64 8.27 -0.73
CA TYR A 128 13.07 7.98 -0.64
C TYR A 128 13.81 8.67 0.52
N PRO A 129 13.43 9.87 1.03
CA PRO A 129 14.14 10.44 2.18
C PRO A 129 14.10 9.54 3.42
N GLY A 130 12.95 8.91 3.69
CA GLY A 130 12.81 7.93 4.79
C GLY A 130 13.60 6.65 4.53
N VAL A 131 13.68 6.19 3.28
CA VAL A 131 14.52 5.05 2.86
C VAL A 131 16.00 5.35 3.07
N LYS A 132 16.46 6.53 2.64
CA LYS A 132 17.84 7.01 2.80
C LYS A 132 18.22 7.06 4.28
N GLU A 133 17.38 7.70 5.10
CA GLU A 133 17.62 7.80 6.55
C GLU A 133 17.71 6.42 7.21
N ALA A 134 16.81 5.49 6.89
CA ALA A 134 16.87 4.14 7.44
C ALA A 134 18.17 3.42 7.07
N ILE A 135 18.62 3.51 5.82
CA ILE A 135 19.89 2.90 5.37
C ILE A 135 21.09 3.55 6.07
N GLU A 136 21.09 4.88 6.26
CA GLU A 136 22.14 5.58 7.01
C GLU A 136 22.22 5.12 8.48
N HIS A 137 21.09 4.86 9.12
CA HIS A 137 21.06 4.28 10.46
C HIS A 137 21.58 2.83 10.47
N LEU A 138 21.16 2.01 9.50
CA LEU A 138 21.62 0.63 9.36
C LEU A 138 23.13 0.54 9.17
N LYS A 139 23.70 1.32 8.24
CA LYS A 139 25.15 1.33 7.98
C LYS A 139 25.97 1.89 9.13
N ARG A 140 25.43 2.81 9.93
CA ARG A 140 26.09 3.27 11.17
C ARG A 140 26.11 2.19 12.25
N HIS A 141 25.04 1.40 12.35
CA HIS A 141 24.91 0.39 13.41
C HIS A 141 25.57 -0.94 13.05
N PHE A 142 25.49 -1.35 11.78
CA PHE A 142 26.05 -2.58 11.24
C PHE A 142 26.95 -2.27 10.01
N PRO A 143 28.12 -1.66 10.20
CA PRO A 143 28.94 -1.13 9.10
C PRO A 143 29.47 -2.18 8.10
N HIS A 144 29.48 -3.45 8.50
CA HIS A 144 29.95 -4.55 7.65
C HIS A 144 28.82 -5.49 7.19
N THR A 145 27.58 -5.24 7.60
CA THR A 145 26.46 -6.05 7.13
C THR A 145 25.94 -5.48 5.81
N PRO A 146 25.86 -6.27 4.73
CA PRO A 146 25.33 -5.81 3.46
C PRO A 146 23.86 -5.38 3.59
N VAL A 147 23.51 -4.27 2.94
CA VAL A 147 22.17 -3.70 2.89
C VAL A 147 21.67 -3.72 1.45
N TRP A 148 20.63 -4.52 1.18
CA TRP A 148 19.99 -4.63 -0.13
C TRP A 148 18.67 -3.87 -0.14
N LEU A 149 18.46 -3.02 -1.14
CA LEU A 149 17.25 -2.21 -1.30
C LEU A 149 16.41 -2.74 -2.48
N GLY A 150 15.17 -3.13 -2.21
CA GLY A 150 14.19 -3.54 -3.21
C GLY A 150 12.86 -2.78 -3.11
N GLY A 151 11.85 -3.26 -3.81
CA GLY A 151 10.50 -2.69 -3.83
C GLY A 151 10.28 -1.72 -5.00
N VAL A 152 9.18 -0.98 -4.92
CA VAL A 152 8.64 -0.16 -6.03
C VAL A 152 9.61 0.95 -6.43
N TYR A 153 10.15 1.71 -5.47
CA TYR A 153 11.08 2.80 -5.78
C TYR A 153 12.40 2.27 -6.34
N ALA A 154 12.94 1.20 -5.75
CA ALA A 154 14.14 0.53 -6.25
C ALA A 154 13.96 0.03 -7.70
N THR A 155 12.78 -0.48 -8.03
CA THR A 155 12.43 -0.98 -9.36
C THR A 155 12.24 0.15 -10.38
N LEU A 156 11.53 1.22 -10.01
CA LEU A 156 11.21 2.30 -10.95
C LEU A 156 12.34 3.30 -11.15
N LEU A 157 13.21 3.48 -10.14
CA LEU A 157 14.29 4.47 -10.14
C LEU A 157 15.61 3.90 -9.60
N PRO A 158 16.14 2.80 -10.16
CA PRO A 158 17.29 2.09 -9.61
C PRO A 158 18.56 2.95 -9.54
N ARG A 159 18.77 3.83 -10.54
CA ARG A 159 19.92 4.75 -10.56
C ARG A 159 19.85 5.76 -9.41
N HIS A 160 18.69 6.39 -9.21
CA HIS A 160 18.49 7.33 -8.12
C HIS A 160 18.62 6.64 -6.75
N ALA A 161 18.02 5.45 -6.59
CA ALA A 161 18.15 4.63 -5.39
C ALA A 161 19.60 4.30 -5.04
N ARG A 162 20.40 3.91 -6.03
CA ARG A 162 21.84 3.61 -5.85
C ARG A 162 22.63 4.84 -5.42
N THR A 163 22.44 5.97 -6.09
CA THR A 163 23.25 7.19 -5.84
C THR A 163 22.87 7.89 -4.53
N VAL A 164 21.57 7.97 -4.23
CA VAL A 164 21.04 8.77 -3.11
C VAL A 164 20.97 7.96 -1.82
N CYS A 165 20.46 6.73 -1.87
CA CYS A 165 20.32 5.90 -0.67
C CYS A 165 21.57 5.08 -0.38
N ARG A 166 22.43 4.87 -1.39
CA ARG A 166 23.72 4.14 -1.29
C ARG A 166 23.62 2.78 -0.57
N PRO A 167 22.64 1.90 -0.89
CA PRO A 167 22.67 0.52 -0.44
C PRO A 167 23.85 -0.22 -1.07
N ASP A 168 24.22 -1.37 -0.54
CA ASP A 168 25.27 -2.23 -1.12
C ASP A 168 24.76 -2.96 -2.37
N ARG A 169 23.43 -3.14 -2.48
CA ARG A 169 22.77 -3.66 -3.67
C ARG A 169 21.41 -3.01 -3.89
N VAL A 170 21.06 -2.75 -5.14
CA VAL A 170 19.69 -2.39 -5.57
C VAL A 170 19.10 -3.58 -6.30
N ILE A 171 17.90 -3.99 -5.92
CA ILE A 171 17.14 -5.08 -6.54
C ILE A 171 15.99 -4.48 -7.34
N GLU A 172 15.95 -4.83 -8.62
CA GLU A 172 14.91 -4.40 -9.56
C GLU A 172 13.94 -5.56 -9.79
N GLY A 173 12.64 -5.29 -9.67
CA GLY A 173 11.60 -6.29 -9.92
C GLY A 173 11.33 -7.25 -8.76
N PRO A 174 10.62 -8.36 -9.02
CA PRO A 174 10.15 -9.28 -7.99
C PRO A 174 11.28 -10.11 -7.37
N PHE A 175 11.03 -10.62 -6.16
CA PHE A 175 11.92 -11.62 -5.55
C PHE A 175 11.80 -12.96 -6.28
N THR A 176 12.93 -13.55 -6.68
CA THR A 176 12.97 -14.77 -7.49
C THR A 176 13.83 -15.84 -6.83
N GLY A 177 13.77 -17.07 -7.34
CA GLY A 177 14.67 -18.15 -6.91
C GLY A 177 16.15 -17.82 -7.14
N ASN A 178 16.48 -16.97 -8.11
CA ASN A 178 17.85 -16.49 -8.31
C ASN A 178 18.28 -15.61 -7.12
N LEU A 179 17.45 -14.65 -6.72
CA LEU A 179 17.75 -13.81 -5.55
C LEU A 179 17.85 -14.63 -4.26
N LEU A 180 17.01 -15.66 -4.08
CA LEU A 180 17.16 -16.59 -2.96
C LEU A 180 18.52 -17.31 -2.97
N ARG A 181 18.97 -17.80 -4.13
CA ARG A 181 20.30 -18.42 -4.26
C ARG A 181 21.42 -17.43 -3.93
N GLU A 182 21.30 -16.19 -4.38
CA GLU A 182 22.28 -15.15 -4.05
C GLU A 182 22.32 -14.82 -2.55
N VAL A 183 21.19 -14.87 -1.85
CA VAL A 183 21.16 -14.78 -0.38
C VAL A 183 21.88 -15.99 0.24
N CYS A 184 21.61 -17.21 -0.25
CA CYS A 184 22.24 -18.43 0.23
C CYS A 184 23.77 -18.41 0.05
N ASP A 185 24.24 -17.98 -1.12
CA ASP A 185 25.67 -17.86 -1.45
C ASP A 185 26.36 -16.82 -0.55
N LEU A 186 25.70 -15.68 -0.31
CA LEU A 186 26.22 -14.62 0.56
C LEU A 186 26.38 -15.08 2.01
N THR A 187 25.44 -15.89 2.52
CA THR A 187 25.43 -16.34 3.92
C THR A 187 26.09 -17.69 4.13
N GLY A 188 26.48 -18.40 3.05
CA GLY A 188 26.91 -19.79 3.09
C GLY A 188 25.83 -20.77 3.59
N HIS A 189 24.55 -20.40 3.47
CA HIS A 189 23.43 -21.21 3.96
C HIS A 189 22.91 -22.12 2.86
N SER A 190 22.60 -23.36 3.21
CA SER A 190 21.97 -24.32 2.29
C SER A 190 20.61 -24.73 2.84
N PRO A 191 19.50 -24.29 2.23
CA PRO A 191 18.16 -24.68 2.65
C PRO A 191 17.98 -26.20 2.57
N ALA A 192 17.41 -26.81 3.61
CA ALA A 192 17.10 -28.24 3.61
C ALA A 192 15.98 -28.60 2.61
N GLN A 193 15.11 -27.64 2.30
CA GLN A 193 14.01 -27.75 1.36
C GLN A 193 13.89 -26.46 0.53
N SER A 194 13.32 -26.56 -0.67
CA SER A 194 13.00 -25.38 -1.48
C SER A 194 11.76 -24.69 -0.90
N PRO A 195 11.84 -23.43 -0.46
CA PRO A 195 10.67 -22.71 0.03
C PRO A 195 9.72 -22.34 -1.12
N PRO A 196 8.43 -22.10 -0.84
CA PRO A 196 7.51 -21.59 -1.84
C PRO A 196 7.92 -20.17 -2.27
N LEU A 197 8.12 -19.91 -3.56
CA LEU A 197 8.47 -18.57 -4.07
C LEU A 197 7.23 -17.64 -4.17
N PRO A 198 7.37 -16.32 -4.42
CA PRO A 198 6.21 -15.44 -4.58
C PRO A 198 5.26 -15.95 -5.67
N GLY A 199 3.95 -15.86 -5.43
CA GLY A 199 2.93 -16.51 -6.28
C GLY A 199 2.67 -17.98 -5.95
N GLN A 200 3.50 -18.61 -5.11
CA GLN A 200 3.23 -19.95 -4.55
C GLN A 200 2.55 -19.80 -3.18
N ALA A 201 1.89 -20.86 -2.72
CA ALA A 201 1.21 -20.82 -1.42
C ALA A 201 2.24 -20.85 -0.28
N GLY A 202 2.36 -19.74 0.44
CA GLY A 202 3.24 -19.60 1.60
C GLY A 202 2.67 -18.62 2.61
N LEU A 203 3.11 -18.71 3.88
CA LEU A 203 2.71 -17.76 4.92
C LEU A 203 3.66 -16.57 4.94
N PRO A 204 3.17 -15.33 4.74
CA PRO A 204 3.96 -14.14 5.04
C PRO A 204 4.43 -14.15 6.50
N PHE A 205 5.54 -13.46 6.77
CA PHE A 205 6.19 -13.37 8.09
C PHE A 205 5.43 -12.47 9.08
N TRP A 206 4.19 -12.85 9.38
CA TRP A 206 3.30 -12.12 10.28
C TRP A 206 3.75 -12.18 11.74
N GLU A 207 4.53 -13.19 12.13
CA GLU A 207 5.14 -13.33 13.45
C GLU A 207 6.20 -12.25 13.74
N GLY A 208 6.58 -11.46 12.73
CA GLY A 208 7.39 -10.25 12.90
C GLY A 208 6.65 -9.11 13.61
N TYR A 209 5.32 -9.22 13.81
CA TYR A 209 4.51 -8.28 14.59
C TYR A 209 3.95 -8.96 15.83
N ASN A 210 3.77 -8.19 16.91
CA ASN A 210 3.17 -8.67 18.16
C ASN A 210 1.65 -8.46 18.20
N PHE A 211 1.17 -7.38 17.57
CA PHE A 211 -0.25 -7.00 17.53
C PHE A 211 -0.77 -6.98 16.08
N HIS A 212 -1.91 -7.63 15.86
CA HIS A 212 -2.55 -7.77 14.55
C HIS A 212 -4.01 -7.32 14.60
N HIS A 213 -4.29 -6.08 14.22
CA HIS A 213 -5.67 -5.60 14.05
C HIS A 213 -6.30 -6.06 12.75
N PHE A 214 -5.48 -6.34 11.75
CA PHE A 214 -5.87 -6.80 10.41
C PHE A 214 -4.69 -7.51 9.75
N LEU A 215 -4.94 -8.25 8.66
CA LEU A 215 -3.89 -8.80 7.80
C LEU A 215 -4.11 -8.43 6.34
N CYS A 216 -3.02 -8.29 5.59
CA CYS A 216 -3.07 -8.14 4.13
C CYS A 216 -3.01 -9.51 3.48
N ILE A 217 -3.80 -9.71 2.43
CA ILE A 217 -3.76 -10.93 1.62
C ILE A 217 -3.78 -10.59 0.13
N ARG A 218 -3.23 -11.51 -0.66
CA ARG A 218 -3.30 -11.47 -2.11
C ARG A 218 -3.67 -12.83 -2.64
N THR A 219 -4.57 -12.84 -3.61
CA THR A 219 -4.93 -14.03 -4.37
C THR A 219 -4.19 -14.11 -5.71
N SER A 220 -3.47 -13.05 -6.08
CA SER A 220 -2.69 -12.92 -7.30
C SER A 220 -1.65 -11.78 -7.20
N LEU A 221 -0.59 -11.90 -7.99
CA LEU A 221 0.46 -10.91 -8.20
C LEU A 221 0.40 -10.34 -9.62
N GLY A 222 0.48 -9.01 -9.73
CA GLY A 222 0.43 -8.30 -11.02
C GLY A 222 -0.98 -8.11 -11.57
N CYS A 223 -1.05 -7.48 -12.75
CA CYS A 223 -2.29 -7.13 -13.43
C CYS A 223 -2.11 -7.33 -14.94
N PRO A 224 -3.04 -8.00 -15.64
CA PRO A 224 -2.95 -8.16 -17.10
C PRO A 224 -3.33 -6.88 -17.85
N PHE A 225 -3.96 -5.91 -17.19
CA PHE A 225 -4.32 -4.63 -17.81
C PHE A 225 -3.11 -3.69 -17.90
N ARG A 226 -3.09 -2.86 -18.94
CA ARG A 226 -2.03 -1.88 -19.20
C ARG A 226 -2.54 -0.45 -19.12
N CYS A 227 -3.18 -0.11 -18.00
CA CYS A 227 -3.66 1.25 -17.74
C CYS A 227 -2.49 2.25 -17.87
N PRO A 228 -2.58 3.29 -18.71
CA PRO A 228 -1.44 4.18 -19.04
C PRO A 228 -0.82 4.92 -17.85
N TYR A 229 -1.56 5.05 -16.75
CA TYR A 229 -1.17 5.74 -15.52
C TYR A 229 -0.60 4.80 -14.44
N CYS A 230 -0.63 3.48 -14.65
CA CYS A 230 -0.34 2.49 -13.61
C CYS A 230 0.95 1.71 -13.88
N ALA A 231 1.77 1.53 -12.86
CA ALA A 231 3.05 0.80 -12.94
C ALA A 231 2.94 -0.71 -12.64
N SER A 232 1.75 -1.26 -12.44
CA SER A 232 1.60 -2.69 -12.07
C SER A 232 2.36 -3.64 -13.03
N HIS A 233 2.29 -3.39 -14.35
CA HIS A 233 3.00 -4.19 -15.36
C HIS A 233 4.53 -3.95 -15.41
N LEU A 234 5.02 -2.85 -14.83
CA LEU A 234 6.46 -2.56 -14.68
C LEU A 234 7.01 -3.26 -13.43
N LEU A 235 6.18 -3.38 -12.40
CA LEU A 235 6.54 -3.97 -11.10
C LEU A 235 6.39 -5.50 -11.11
N SER A 236 5.38 -6.00 -11.81
CA SER A 236 5.16 -7.42 -12.05
C SER A 236 5.06 -7.67 -13.55
N PRO A 237 6.01 -8.43 -14.15
CA PRO A 237 6.03 -8.67 -15.59
C PRO A 237 4.86 -9.53 -16.08
N GLY A 238 4.15 -10.22 -15.18
CA GLY A 238 2.99 -11.05 -15.52
C GLY A 238 1.91 -11.04 -14.44
N PHE A 239 0.85 -11.80 -14.72
CA PHE A 239 -0.23 -12.09 -13.79
C PHE A 239 -0.05 -13.51 -13.25
N VAL A 240 0.27 -13.63 -11.96
CA VAL A 240 0.54 -14.92 -11.31
C VAL A 240 -0.53 -15.16 -10.27
N GLU A 241 -1.21 -16.30 -10.36
CA GLU A 241 -2.30 -16.67 -9.47
C GLU A 241 -1.79 -17.57 -8.35
N HIS A 242 -2.23 -17.30 -7.12
CA HIS A 242 -1.98 -18.23 -6.02
C HIS A 242 -2.95 -19.41 -6.09
N PRO A 243 -2.50 -20.63 -5.74
CA PRO A 243 -3.39 -21.78 -5.60
C PRO A 243 -4.50 -21.52 -4.57
N VAL A 244 -5.75 -21.78 -4.98
CA VAL A 244 -6.95 -21.41 -4.21
C VAL A 244 -7.02 -22.11 -2.85
N GLU A 245 -6.98 -23.44 -2.81
CA GLU A 245 -7.15 -24.23 -1.59
C GLU A 245 -6.04 -23.93 -0.56
N PRO A 246 -4.75 -23.98 -0.91
CA PRO A 246 -3.68 -23.61 0.03
C PRO A 246 -3.78 -22.17 0.56
N LEU A 247 -4.23 -21.22 -0.25
CA LEU A 247 -4.44 -19.84 0.18
C LEU A 247 -5.63 -19.72 1.15
N ALA A 248 -6.73 -20.43 0.88
CA ALA A 248 -7.86 -20.47 1.80
C ALA A 248 -7.46 -21.10 3.16
N GLU A 249 -6.62 -22.14 3.14
CA GLU A 249 -6.04 -22.72 4.36
C GLU A 249 -5.12 -21.74 5.10
N THR A 250 -4.34 -20.95 4.36
CA THR A 250 -3.53 -19.86 4.92
C THR A 250 -4.41 -18.87 5.68
N VAL A 251 -5.52 -18.39 5.10
CA VAL A 251 -6.45 -17.48 5.80
C VAL A 251 -7.02 -18.10 7.07
N VAL A 252 -7.39 -19.38 7.05
CA VAL A 252 -7.88 -20.11 8.23
C VAL A 252 -6.82 -20.16 9.33
N ARG A 253 -5.57 -20.50 8.97
CA ARG A 253 -4.46 -20.58 9.92
C ARG A 253 -4.19 -19.21 10.54
N LEU A 254 -4.16 -18.16 9.72
CA LEU A 254 -3.96 -16.79 10.19
C LEU A 254 -5.08 -16.34 11.13
N TYR A 255 -6.34 -16.60 10.79
CA TYR A 255 -7.49 -16.35 11.68
C TYR A 255 -7.34 -17.09 13.01
N ARG A 256 -7.08 -18.41 12.98
CA ARG A 256 -7.01 -19.23 14.19
C ARG A 256 -5.83 -18.86 15.09
N PHE A 257 -4.70 -18.49 14.51
CA PHE A 257 -3.49 -18.18 15.26
C PHE A 257 -3.53 -16.75 15.83
N TYR A 258 -3.85 -15.75 15.01
CA TYR A 258 -3.82 -14.35 15.41
C TYR A 258 -5.17 -13.82 15.92
N GLN A 259 -6.25 -14.59 15.81
CA GLN A 259 -7.62 -14.18 16.17
C GLN A 259 -8.10 -12.91 15.44
N VAL A 260 -7.46 -12.60 14.30
CA VAL A 260 -7.75 -11.43 13.48
C VAL A 260 -8.99 -11.66 12.63
N ARG A 261 -9.87 -10.65 12.55
CA ARG A 261 -11.11 -10.74 11.78
C ARG A 261 -11.07 -9.98 10.46
N ASP A 262 -10.24 -8.96 10.33
CA ASP A 262 -10.24 -8.06 9.18
C ASP A 262 -9.09 -8.40 8.22
N PHE A 263 -9.43 -8.68 6.96
CA PHE A 263 -8.49 -9.03 5.90
C PHE A 263 -8.62 -8.05 4.74
N ALA A 264 -7.50 -7.45 4.33
CA ALA A 264 -7.46 -6.50 3.23
C ALA A 264 -6.81 -7.11 1.98
N PHE A 265 -7.52 -7.11 0.86
CA PHE A 265 -7.00 -7.54 -0.43
C PHE A 265 -6.15 -6.44 -1.07
N TYR A 266 -4.92 -6.78 -1.43
CA TYR A 266 -3.99 -5.91 -2.17
C TYR A 266 -3.61 -6.51 -3.53
N ASP A 267 -4.47 -7.35 -4.11
CA ASP A 267 -4.35 -7.80 -5.49
C ASP A 267 -4.40 -6.61 -6.44
N ASP A 268 -3.49 -6.53 -7.41
CA ASP A 268 -3.54 -5.49 -8.44
C ASP A 268 -4.76 -5.67 -9.37
N ALA A 269 -5.31 -6.89 -9.45
CA ALA A 269 -6.44 -7.24 -10.32
C ALA A 269 -7.34 -8.33 -9.72
N LEU A 270 -7.91 -8.09 -8.53
CA LEU A 270 -8.62 -9.09 -7.72
C LEU A 270 -9.63 -9.96 -8.49
N LEU A 271 -10.43 -9.35 -9.38
CA LEU A 271 -11.54 -10.03 -10.07
C LEU A 271 -11.16 -10.64 -11.43
N VAL A 272 -9.91 -10.51 -11.88
CA VAL A 272 -9.45 -11.19 -13.11
C VAL A 272 -9.52 -12.71 -12.89
N ASN A 273 -10.04 -13.45 -13.87
CA ASN A 273 -10.25 -14.91 -13.77
C ASN A 273 -11.06 -15.32 -12.53
N ALA A 274 -12.05 -14.51 -12.14
CA ALA A 274 -12.84 -14.77 -10.94
C ALA A 274 -13.49 -16.16 -10.93
N SER A 275 -13.97 -16.67 -12.07
CA SER A 275 -14.61 -17.99 -12.17
C SER A 275 -13.72 -19.16 -11.75
N THR A 276 -12.42 -19.08 -12.05
CA THR A 276 -11.45 -20.16 -11.75
C THR A 276 -10.67 -19.92 -10.47
N ARG A 277 -10.65 -18.67 -9.95
CA ARG A 277 -9.82 -18.29 -8.81
C ARG A 277 -10.60 -17.68 -7.66
N PHE A 278 -11.17 -16.49 -7.85
CA PHE A 278 -11.77 -15.73 -6.76
C PHE A 278 -13.07 -16.37 -6.23
N ILE A 279 -13.94 -16.84 -7.12
CA ILE A 279 -15.19 -17.52 -6.76
C ILE A 279 -14.91 -18.83 -6.00
N PRO A 280 -14.05 -19.75 -6.50
CA PRO A 280 -13.64 -20.93 -5.73
C PRO A 280 -13.03 -20.57 -4.38
N PHE A 281 -12.20 -19.52 -4.30
CA PHE A 281 -11.63 -19.04 -3.05
C PHE A 281 -12.69 -18.58 -2.04
N LEU A 282 -13.68 -17.77 -2.45
CA LEU A 282 -14.78 -17.37 -1.59
C LEU A 282 -15.63 -18.57 -1.14
N LYS A 283 -15.92 -19.51 -2.05
CA LYS A 283 -16.64 -20.76 -1.72
C LYS A 283 -15.87 -21.61 -0.72
N ALA A 284 -14.54 -21.71 -0.87
CA ALA A 284 -13.64 -22.42 0.02
C ALA A 284 -13.63 -21.80 1.43
N LEU A 285 -13.60 -20.48 1.55
CA LEU A 285 -13.70 -19.78 2.83
C LEU A 285 -15.08 -19.93 3.48
N LYS A 286 -16.15 -19.77 2.70
CA LYS A 286 -17.53 -19.92 3.18
C LYS A 286 -17.78 -21.31 3.77
N LYS A 287 -17.30 -22.37 3.10
CA LYS A 287 -17.39 -23.75 3.61
C LYS A 287 -16.79 -23.92 5.01
N ARG A 288 -15.82 -23.07 5.38
CA ARG A 288 -15.12 -23.10 6.67
C ARG A 288 -15.78 -22.23 7.75
N GLY A 289 -16.80 -21.44 7.39
CA GLY A 289 -17.65 -20.70 8.35
C GLY A 289 -16.90 -19.69 9.23
N LEU A 290 -15.84 -19.05 8.71
CA LEU A 290 -15.04 -18.11 9.49
C LEU A 290 -15.77 -16.76 9.65
N PRO A 291 -15.84 -16.19 10.87
CA PRO A 291 -16.43 -14.88 11.11
C PRO A 291 -15.44 -13.75 10.78
N VAL A 292 -14.99 -13.72 9.53
CA VAL A 292 -14.02 -12.75 9.01
C VAL A 292 -14.71 -11.69 8.14
N ARG A 293 -14.03 -10.56 7.98
CA ARG A 293 -14.43 -9.44 7.15
C ARG A 293 -13.37 -9.13 6.12
N PHE A 294 -13.82 -8.66 4.96
CA PHE A 294 -12.94 -8.37 3.83
C PHE A 294 -13.07 -6.92 3.35
N HIS A 295 -11.92 -6.36 2.95
CA HIS A 295 -11.79 -4.99 2.49
C HIS A 295 -10.97 -4.91 1.19
N THR A 296 -11.31 -3.99 0.28
CA THR A 296 -10.59 -3.78 -0.99
C THR A 296 -10.00 -2.35 -1.08
N PRO A 297 -8.96 -2.02 -0.29
CA PRO A 297 -8.44 -0.65 -0.18
C PRO A 297 -7.89 -0.04 -1.48
N ASN A 298 -7.37 -0.86 -2.39
CA ASN A 298 -6.76 -0.43 -3.66
C ASN A 298 -7.73 -0.36 -4.84
N GLY A 299 -9.00 -0.76 -4.65
CA GLY A 299 -10.04 -0.68 -5.66
C GLY A 299 -10.13 -1.93 -6.56
N ILE A 300 -11.35 -2.29 -6.96
CA ILE A 300 -11.62 -3.40 -7.88
C ILE A 300 -12.14 -2.90 -9.24
N HIS A 301 -11.88 -3.69 -10.28
CA HIS A 301 -12.34 -3.43 -11.64
C HIS A 301 -13.87 -3.61 -11.75
N ILE A 302 -14.57 -2.48 -11.92
CA ILE A 302 -16.04 -2.43 -11.98
C ILE A 302 -16.63 -3.35 -13.05
N ARG A 303 -16.06 -3.36 -14.26
CA ARG A 303 -16.49 -4.20 -15.38
C ARG A 303 -16.58 -5.70 -15.03
N LEU A 304 -15.73 -6.17 -14.11
CA LEU A 304 -15.63 -7.58 -13.73
C LEU A 304 -16.62 -7.96 -12.62
N ILE A 305 -17.41 -7.02 -12.10
CA ILE A 305 -18.43 -7.31 -11.09
C ILE A 305 -19.65 -7.92 -11.79
N THR A 306 -19.85 -9.22 -11.56
CA THR A 306 -21.07 -9.93 -11.94
C THR A 306 -22.00 -10.07 -10.75
N ARG A 307 -23.26 -10.44 -11.01
CA ARG A 307 -24.23 -10.76 -9.96
C ARG A 307 -23.71 -11.86 -9.03
N GLU A 308 -23.18 -12.97 -9.56
CA GLU A 308 -22.62 -14.04 -8.71
C GLU A 308 -21.50 -13.53 -7.79
N ILE A 309 -20.57 -12.74 -8.33
CA ILE A 309 -19.45 -12.19 -7.55
C ILE A 309 -19.96 -11.29 -6.43
N ALA A 310 -20.91 -10.39 -6.72
CA ALA A 310 -21.49 -9.50 -5.72
C ALA A 310 -22.13 -10.28 -4.56
N PHE A 311 -22.98 -11.28 -4.87
CA PHE A 311 -23.63 -12.11 -3.86
C PHE A 311 -22.61 -12.91 -3.03
N LEU A 312 -21.61 -13.51 -3.66
CA LEU A 312 -20.56 -14.25 -2.95
C LEU A 312 -19.71 -13.34 -2.07
N MET A 313 -19.37 -12.13 -2.53
CA MET A 313 -18.62 -11.16 -1.72
C MET A 313 -19.42 -10.75 -0.48
N LYS A 314 -20.71 -10.43 -0.60
CA LYS A 314 -21.50 -10.08 0.58
C LYS A 314 -21.60 -11.25 1.56
N GLN A 315 -21.89 -12.45 1.05
CA GLN A 315 -21.97 -13.66 1.88
C GLN A 315 -20.65 -14.05 2.55
N ALA A 316 -19.51 -13.72 1.93
CA ALA A 316 -18.18 -13.97 2.49
C ALA A 316 -17.76 -12.94 3.55
N GLY A 317 -18.51 -11.86 3.76
CA GLY A 317 -18.20 -10.83 4.76
C GLY A 317 -17.44 -9.63 4.21
N PHE A 318 -17.56 -9.29 2.92
CA PHE A 318 -17.03 -8.01 2.45
C PHE A 318 -17.83 -6.85 3.04
N ASN A 319 -17.13 -5.87 3.63
CA ASN A 319 -17.74 -4.71 4.30
C ASN A 319 -17.16 -3.37 3.84
N THR A 320 -16.11 -3.37 3.02
CA THR A 320 -15.59 -2.12 2.45
C THR A 320 -15.13 -2.36 1.03
N LEU A 321 -15.93 -1.90 0.08
CA LEU A 321 -15.64 -1.95 -1.34
C LEU A 321 -15.15 -0.60 -1.81
N ARG A 322 -14.03 -0.60 -2.53
CA ARG A 322 -13.67 0.52 -3.40
C ARG A 322 -13.75 0.09 -4.85
N LEU A 323 -14.38 0.94 -5.64
CA LEU A 323 -14.60 0.73 -7.06
C LEU A 323 -13.74 1.72 -7.83
N SER A 324 -12.98 1.24 -8.81
CA SER A 324 -12.11 2.11 -9.62
C SER A 324 -12.84 2.58 -10.88
N LEU A 325 -13.45 3.77 -10.81
CA LEU A 325 -14.16 4.41 -11.93
C LEU A 325 -13.25 5.34 -12.74
N GLU A 326 -12.35 6.04 -12.06
CA GLU A 326 -11.39 7.03 -12.59
C GLU A 326 -12.04 8.32 -13.13
N THR A 327 -12.97 8.24 -14.09
CA THR A 327 -13.68 9.40 -14.67
C THR A 327 -14.94 8.93 -15.41
N ILE A 328 -15.93 9.80 -15.60
CA ILE A 328 -17.06 9.51 -16.50
C ILE A 328 -16.83 10.02 -17.93
N ASN A 329 -15.81 10.84 -18.16
CA ASN A 329 -15.59 11.45 -19.46
C ASN A 329 -15.17 10.36 -20.48
N PRO A 330 -15.92 10.15 -21.58
CA PRO A 330 -15.65 9.06 -22.52
C PRO A 330 -14.30 9.16 -23.21
N GLU A 331 -13.85 10.37 -23.55
CA GLU A 331 -12.55 10.59 -24.20
C GLU A 331 -11.39 10.30 -23.25
N THR A 332 -11.49 10.75 -22.00
CA THR A 332 -10.50 10.40 -20.98
C THR A 332 -10.54 8.90 -20.66
N GLN A 333 -11.72 8.26 -20.54
CA GLN A 333 -11.81 6.80 -20.40
C GLN A 333 -11.07 6.07 -21.53
N LYS A 334 -11.33 6.46 -22.78
CA LYS A 334 -10.67 5.88 -23.96
C LYS A 334 -9.14 6.03 -23.88
N ARG A 335 -8.67 7.23 -23.52
CA ARG A 335 -7.24 7.51 -23.30
C ARG A 335 -6.63 6.70 -22.16
N LEU A 336 -7.41 6.35 -21.14
CA LEU A 336 -6.97 5.53 -20.00
C LEU A 336 -7.15 4.01 -20.24
N GLY A 337 -7.55 3.59 -21.45
CA GLY A 337 -7.68 2.19 -21.84
C GLY A 337 -9.09 1.61 -21.71
N SER A 338 -10.13 2.46 -21.69
CA SER A 338 -11.56 2.08 -21.67
C SER A 338 -11.88 1.06 -20.57
N LYS A 339 -11.39 1.32 -19.36
CA LYS A 339 -11.45 0.39 -18.22
C LYS A 339 -12.89 0.07 -17.80
N VAL A 340 -13.79 1.04 -17.92
CA VAL A 340 -15.18 0.95 -17.47
C VAL A 340 -16.04 1.96 -18.22
N THR A 341 -17.29 1.61 -18.54
CA THR A 341 -18.32 2.55 -19.01
C THR A 341 -19.29 2.92 -17.89
N LEU A 342 -20.05 4.00 -18.08
CA LEU A 342 -21.05 4.42 -17.10
C LEU A 342 -22.16 3.37 -16.92
N GLU A 343 -22.56 2.70 -18.00
CA GLU A 343 -23.56 1.63 -17.97
C GLU A 343 -23.05 0.41 -17.20
N GLU A 344 -21.75 0.08 -17.34
CA GLU A 344 -21.12 -0.98 -16.57
C GLU A 344 -21.04 -0.64 -15.08
N PHE A 345 -20.80 0.64 -14.76
CA PHE A 345 -20.84 1.14 -13.39
C PHE A 345 -22.25 1.03 -12.79
N ASP A 346 -23.28 1.47 -13.51
CA ASP A 346 -24.68 1.35 -13.06
C ASP A 346 -25.09 -0.11 -12.86
N ARG A 347 -24.68 -0.99 -13.78
CA ARG A 347 -24.93 -2.43 -13.67
C ARG A 347 -24.24 -3.03 -12.46
N ALA A 348 -22.98 -2.69 -12.21
CA ALA A 348 -22.25 -3.18 -11.05
C ALA A 348 -22.88 -2.71 -9.73
N LEU A 349 -23.28 -1.44 -9.64
CA LEU A 349 -23.99 -0.92 -8.46
C LEU A 349 -25.29 -1.68 -8.21
N ARG A 350 -26.12 -1.92 -9.24
CA ARG A 350 -27.33 -2.74 -9.10
C ARG A 350 -27.03 -4.12 -8.52
N TYR A 351 -26.03 -4.82 -9.05
CA TYR A 351 -25.64 -6.14 -8.53
C TYR A 351 -25.16 -6.09 -7.07
N LEU A 352 -24.41 -5.07 -6.69
CA LEU A 352 -23.95 -4.89 -5.31
C LEU A 352 -25.11 -4.59 -4.35
N PHE A 353 -26.04 -3.73 -4.73
CA PHE A 353 -27.22 -3.42 -3.92
C PHE A 353 -28.17 -4.62 -3.81
N GLU A 354 -28.43 -5.35 -4.90
CA GLU A 354 -29.20 -6.61 -4.87
C GLU A 354 -28.56 -7.66 -3.96
N ALA A 355 -27.23 -7.69 -3.89
CA ALA A 355 -26.49 -8.58 -3.00
C ALA A 355 -26.57 -8.14 -1.52
N GLY A 356 -27.02 -6.91 -1.23
CA GLY A 356 -27.18 -6.37 0.11
C GLY A 356 -26.03 -5.47 0.60
N PHE A 357 -25.18 -4.95 -0.28
CA PHE A 357 -24.25 -3.89 0.09
C PHE A 357 -24.98 -2.57 0.32
N THR A 358 -24.52 -1.77 1.30
CA THR A 358 -25.06 -0.43 1.54
C THR A 358 -24.24 0.66 0.84
N HIS A 359 -24.77 1.87 0.79
CA HIS A 359 -24.09 3.03 0.22
C HIS A 359 -22.79 3.37 0.97
N GLU A 360 -22.74 3.15 2.29
CA GLU A 360 -21.59 3.42 3.16
C GLU A 360 -20.47 2.39 2.98
N GLU A 361 -20.82 1.16 2.61
CA GLU A 361 -19.88 0.08 2.33
C GLU A 361 -19.17 0.26 0.98
N ILE A 362 -19.68 1.14 0.10
CA ILE A 362 -19.15 1.37 -1.25
C ILE A 362 -18.54 2.78 -1.37
N LYS A 363 -17.31 2.84 -1.87
CA LYS A 363 -16.66 4.09 -2.28
C LYS A 363 -16.18 3.98 -3.71
N VAL A 364 -16.15 5.08 -4.43
CA VAL A 364 -15.70 5.12 -5.83
C VAL A 364 -14.48 6.01 -5.96
N TYR A 365 -13.39 5.48 -6.51
CA TYR A 365 -12.21 6.26 -6.83
C TYR A 365 -12.38 7.00 -8.16
N LEU A 366 -12.06 8.29 -8.12
CA LEU A 366 -11.98 9.18 -9.29
C LEU A 366 -10.57 9.75 -9.37
N LEU A 367 -9.93 9.64 -10.53
CA LEU A 367 -8.60 10.22 -10.78
C LEU A 367 -8.72 11.72 -10.99
N VAL A 368 -7.79 12.45 -10.39
CA VAL A 368 -7.75 13.90 -10.42
C VAL A 368 -6.35 14.38 -10.74
N GLY A 369 -6.22 15.34 -11.65
CA GLY A 369 -4.95 15.94 -12.02
C GLY A 369 -4.17 15.09 -13.03
N LEU A 370 -4.84 14.34 -13.90
CA LEU A 370 -4.19 13.68 -15.03
C LEU A 370 -3.68 14.70 -16.06
N PRO A 371 -2.63 14.39 -16.86
CA PRO A 371 -2.19 15.27 -17.94
C PRO A 371 -3.35 15.62 -18.89
N GLY A 372 -3.66 16.91 -19.00
CA GLY A 372 -4.74 17.45 -19.85
C GLY A 372 -6.16 17.31 -19.30
N GLN A 373 -6.36 16.86 -18.05
CA GLN A 373 -7.68 16.79 -17.43
C GLN A 373 -8.14 18.18 -16.98
N THR A 374 -9.39 18.53 -17.28
CA THR A 374 -9.99 19.80 -16.84
C THR A 374 -10.65 19.65 -15.48
N PHE A 375 -10.84 20.76 -14.77
CA PHE A 375 -11.58 20.71 -13.49
C PHE A 375 -13.06 20.36 -13.71
N GLU A 376 -13.65 20.79 -14.83
CA GLU A 376 -15.04 20.47 -15.20
C GLU A 376 -15.26 18.96 -15.32
N GLU A 377 -14.32 18.24 -15.95
CA GLU A 377 -14.36 16.77 -16.04
C GLU A 377 -14.39 16.13 -14.64
N VAL A 378 -13.56 16.64 -13.72
CA VAL A 378 -13.48 16.14 -12.35
C VAL A 378 -14.81 16.37 -11.62
N THR A 379 -15.36 17.59 -11.71
CA THR A 379 -16.64 17.92 -11.06
C THR A 379 -17.81 17.15 -11.64
N ALA A 380 -17.87 16.96 -12.95
CA ALA A 380 -18.90 16.15 -13.60
C ALA A 380 -18.85 14.69 -13.14
N SER A 381 -17.64 14.13 -13.00
CA SER A 381 -17.44 12.79 -12.45
C SER A 381 -17.85 12.68 -10.99
N VAL A 382 -17.57 13.70 -10.18
CA VAL A 382 -18.03 13.77 -8.78
C VAL A 382 -19.56 13.82 -8.71
N ALA A 383 -20.20 14.71 -9.47
CA ALA A 383 -21.65 14.86 -9.50
C ALA A 383 -22.33 13.54 -9.89
N ALA A 384 -21.86 12.87 -10.95
CA ALA A 384 -22.42 11.59 -11.38
C ALA A 384 -22.33 10.49 -10.32
N VAL A 385 -21.27 10.46 -9.51
CA VAL A 385 -21.16 9.51 -8.40
C VAL A 385 -22.08 9.88 -7.23
N LEU A 386 -22.19 11.18 -6.91
CA LEU A 386 -23.08 11.70 -5.87
C LEU A 386 -24.57 11.46 -6.18
N GLU A 387 -24.98 11.63 -7.44
CA GLU A 387 -26.35 11.34 -7.92
C GLU A 387 -26.78 9.89 -7.67
N ARG A 388 -25.82 8.97 -7.59
CA ARG A 388 -26.03 7.55 -7.28
C ARG A 388 -26.01 7.26 -5.77
N GLY A 389 -25.91 8.29 -4.94
CA GLY A 389 -25.80 8.18 -3.49
C GLY A 389 -24.51 7.50 -3.02
N ILE A 390 -23.47 7.43 -3.85
CA ILE A 390 -22.20 6.80 -3.49
C ILE A 390 -21.17 7.86 -3.16
N ARG A 391 -20.29 7.58 -2.19
CA ARG A 391 -19.25 8.53 -1.79
C ARG A 391 -18.06 8.49 -2.77
N PRO A 392 -17.79 9.57 -3.53
CA PRO A 392 -16.57 9.65 -4.33
C PRO A 392 -15.34 9.84 -3.41
N SER A 393 -14.22 9.30 -3.86
CA SER A 393 -12.91 9.44 -3.26
C SER A 393 -11.94 9.92 -4.32
N LEU A 394 -11.49 11.16 -4.21
CA LEU A 394 -10.55 11.75 -5.16
C LEU A 394 -9.15 11.13 -4.97
N ALA A 395 -8.70 10.40 -5.97
CA ALA A 395 -7.36 9.84 -6.08
C ALA A 395 -6.50 10.80 -6.92
N GLU A 396 -5.75 11.66 -6.23
CA GLU A 396 -4.85 12.63 -6.88
C GLU A 396 -3.72 11.88 -7.61
N TYR A 397 -3.55 12.18 -8.90
CA TYR A 397 -2.57 11.57 -9.77
C TYR A 397 -1.14 11.87 -9.29
N SER A 398 -0.37 10.80 -9.09
CA SER A 398 1.08 10.86 -8.91
C SER A 398 1.74 10.46 -10.23
N PRO A 399 2.60 11.29 -10.84
CA PRO A 399 3.37 10.87 -12.01
C PRO A 399 4.28 9.69 -11.66
N ILE A 400 4.19 8.60 -12.43
CA ILE A 400 4.96 7.38 -12.18
C ILE A 400 5.96 7.14 -13.31
N PRO A 401 7.28 7.12 -13.00
CA PRO A 401 8.32 6.86 -13.99
C PRO A 401 8.08 5.57 -14.79
N GLY A 402 8.30 5.66 -16.11
CA GLY A 402 8.17 4.52 -17.03
C GLY A 402 6.74 4.15 -17.45
N THR A 403 5.71 4.76 -16.85
CA THR A 403 4.32 4.55 -17.31
C THR A 403 4.06 5.26 -18.64
N ALA A 404 3.04 4.84 -19.39
CA ALA A 404 2.75 5.45 -20.70
C ALA A 404 2.35 6.93 -20.62
N LEU A 405 1.80 7.39 -19.48
CA LEU A 405 1.54 8.81 -19.24
C LEU A 405 2.78 9.61 -18.81
N TRP A 406 3.92 8.96 -18.54
CA TRP A 406 5.10 9.61 -17.97
C TRP A 406 5.59 10.80 -18.80
N GLU A 407 5.77 10.62 -20.11
CA GLU A 407 6.26 11.70 -20.98
C GLU A 407 5.23 12.83 -21.14
N ALA A 408 3.94 12.50 -21.12
CA ALA A 408 2.88 13.52 -21.11
C ALA A 408 2.90 14.32 -19.80
N ALA A 409 3.09 13.65 -18.67
CA ALA A 409 3.22 14.29 -17.37
C ALA A 409 4.45 15.22 -17.31
N CYS A 410 5.61 14.77 -17.80
CA CYS A 410 6.83 15.58 -17.86
C CYS A 410 6.66 16.84 -18.72
N ARG A 411 5.89 16.76 -19.82
CA ARG A 411 5.68 17.89 -20.73
C ARG A 411 4.78 18.98 -20.12
N VAL A 412 3.78 18.60 -19.32
CA VAL A 412 2.81 19.55 -18.75
C VAL A 412 3.16 20.01 -17.34
N SER A 413 4.02 19.26 -16.63
CA SER A 413 4.40 19.57 -15.26
C SER A 413 5.34 20.76 -15.19
N PRO A 414 5.10 21.73 -14.28
CA PRO A 414 6.06 22.79 -14.01
C PRO A 414 7.23 22.30 -13.14
N TYR A 415 7.16 21.08 -12.62
CA TYR A 415 8.17 20.47 -11.76
C TYR A 415 9.10 19.53 -12.54
N PRO A 416 10.39 19.44 -12.14
CA PRO A 416 11.39 18.59 -12.79
C PRO A 416 11.19 17.10 -12.43
N LEU A 417 10.19 16.46 -13.05
CA LEU A 417 9.80 15.08 -12.75
C LEU A 417 10.92 14.07 -12.98
N LYS A 418 11.78 14.29 -13.99
CA LYS A 418 12.84 13.32 -14.34
C LYS A 418 14.03 13.37 -13.36
N GLU A 419 14.20 14.50 -12.68
CA GLU A 419 15.38 14.79 -11.86
C GLU A 419 15.13 14.60 -10.37
N GLU A 420 13.94 14.96 -9.88
CA GLU A 420 13.63 15.00 -8.44
C GLU A 420 12.39 14.16 -8.11
N PRO A 421 12.54 12.94 -7.56
CA PRO A 421 11.42 12.06 -7.27
C PRO A 421 10.44 12.62 -6.24
N LEU A 422 10.81 13.60 -5.40
CA LEU A 422 9.85 14.29 -4.53
C LEU A 422 8.71 14.95 -5.32
N THR A 423 8.95 15.30 -6.58
CA THR A 423 7.95 15.93 -7.45
C THR A 423 6.83 14.96 -7.90
N HIS A 424 7.01 13.66 -7.68
CA HIS A 424 5.97 12.65 -7.92
C HIS A 424 4.87 12.67 -6.86
N ASN A 425 5.08 13.36 -5.73
CA ASN A 425 4.11 13.43 -4.64
C ASN A 425 2.84 14.14 -5.13
N ASN A 426 1.69 13.50 -4.95
CA ASN A 426 0.40 14.00 -5.40
C ASN A 426 0.01 15.35 -4.78
N ILE A 427 0.57 15.73 -3.62
CA ILE A 427 0.34 17.03 -2.99
C ILE A 427 0.64 18.21 -3.91
N LEU A 428 1.56 18.03 -4.88
CA LEU A 428 1.96 19.05 -5.83
C LEU A 428 0.98 19.22 -6.98
N LEU A 429 0.07 18.26 -7.19
CA LEU A 429 -0.82 18.21 -8.34
C LEU A 429 -0.04 18.48 -9.64
N ALA A 430 1.05 17.73 -9.85
CA ALA A 430 2.06 18.04 -10.85
C ALA A 430 1.51 18.21 -12.28
N CYS A 431 0.36 17.62 -12.58
CA CYS A 431 -0.30 17.74 -13.88
C CYS A 431 -1.67 18.45 -13.82
N GLY A 432 -1.98 19.15 -12.71
CA GLY A 432 -3.26 19.85 -12.51
C GLY A 432 -3.42 21.15 -13.32
N GLY A 433 -2.33 21.67 -13.89
CA GLY A 433 -2.35 22.90 -14.67
C GLY A 433 -2.81 24.12 -13.87
N LYS A 434 -3.44 25.09 -14.55
CA LYS A 434 -3.99 26.30 -13.91
C LYS A 434 -5.36 26.07 -13.28
N GLU A 435 -6.06 24.99 -13.68
CA GLU A 435 -7.44 24.77 -13.29
C GLU A 435 -7.60 23.87 -12.07
N ILE A 436 -6.84 22.78 -11.97
CA ILE A 436 -6.96 21.84 -10.85
C ILE A 436 -5.99 22.29 -9.76
N THR A 437 -6.39 23.31 -9.02
CA THR A 437 -5.62 23.85 -7.89
C THR A 437 -5.99 23.18 -6.58
N LYS A 438 -5.14 23.35 -5.57
CA LYS A 438 -5.37 22.81 -4.23
C LYS A 438 -6.64 23.38 -3.60
N GLU A 439 -6.88 24.68 -3.77
CA GLU A 439 -8.03 25.41 -3.22
C GLU A 439 -9.35 24.86 -3.78
N ARG A 440 -9.40 24.66 -5.12
CA ARG A 440 -10.59 24.11 -5.79
C ARG A 440 -10.85 22.66 -5.41
N LEU A 441 -9.80 21.85 -5.30
CA LEU A 441 -9.95 20.46 -4.83
C LEU A 441 -10.37 20.37 -3.37
N ASP A 442 -9.86 21.24 -2.50
CA ASP A 442 -10.26 21.24 -1.10
C ASP A 442 -11.70 21.75 -0.94
N ALA A 443 -12.16 22.68 -1.79
CA ALA A 443 -13.58 23.06 -1.87
C ALA A 443 -14.45 21.88 -2.29
N LEU A 444 -14.10 21.19 -3.38
CA LEU A 444 -14.83 20.02 -3.87
C LEU A 444 -14.88 18.89 -2.83
N LYS A 445 -13.80 18.67 -2.07
CA LYS A 445 -13.78 17.70 -0.97
C LYS A 445 -14.73 18.08 0.17
N ARG A 446 -14.87 19.38 0.48
CA ARG A 446 -15.84 19.86 1.48
C ARG A 446 -17.28 19.66 0.99
N GLU A 447 -17.56 19.88 -0.29
CA GLU A 447 -18.87 19.59 -0.90
C GLU A 447 -19.23 18.10 -0.80
N ILE A 448 -18.29 17.22 -1.20
CA ILE A 448 -18.45 15.77 -1.04
C ILE A 448 -18.70 15.40 0.42
N GLN A 449 -18.01 16.05 1.37
CA GLN A 449 -18.22 15.79 2.79
C GLN A 449 -19.60 16.25 3.28
N ALA A 450 -20.07 17.42 2.83
CA ALA A 450 -21.38 17.94 3.19
C ALA A 450 -22.52 17.03 2.68
N ALA A 451 -22.38 16.45 1.49
CA ALA A 451 -23.38 15.55 0.89
C ALA A 451 -23.64 14.27 1.70
N PHE A 452 -22.69 13.81 2.51
CA PHE A 452 -22.83 12.61 3.36
C PHE A 452 -22.98 12.94 4.85
N GLY A 453 -23.16 14.22 5.20
CA GLY A 453 -23.23 14.70 6.57
C GLY A 453 -21.93 14.52 7.36
N SER A 454 -21.83 15.23 8.48
CA SER A 454 -20.78 15.05 9.48
C SER A 454 -21.19 14.01 10.53
N ASN A 455 -21.62 12.81 10.12
CA ASN A 455 -21.84 11.71 11.06
C ASN A 455 -20.74 10.63 10.92
N PRO A 456 -19.81 10.48 11.89
CA PRO A 456 -19.26 9.16 12.17
C PRO A 456 -20.42 8.23 12.59
N PRO A 457 -20.30 6.90 12.44
CA PRO A 457 -21.37 5.98 12.82
C PRO A 457 -21.82 6.28 14.26
N GLU A 458 -23.13 6.45 14.46
CA GLU A 458 -23.77 6.45 15.77
C GLU A 458 -23.54 5.09 16.42
N ASN A 459 -22.38 4.97 17.07
CA ASN A 459 -22.05 4.10 18.19
C ASN A 459 -20.65 4.53 18.64
N GLY A 460 -20.59 5.53 19.53
CA GLY A 460 -19.40 5.87 20.32
C GLY A 460 -18.13 6.28 19.55
N ALA A 461 -18.25 6.77 18.31
CA ALA A 461 -17.11 7.11 17.46
C ALA A 461 -16.70 8.59 17.62
N VAL A 462 -15.46 8.77 18.08
CA VAL A 462 -14.74 10.03 18.26
C VAL A 462 -14.87 10.96 17.03
N LYS A 463 -15.19 12.24 17.29
CA LYS A 463 -15.25 13.34 16.32
C LYS A 463 -14.13 13.26 15.28
N PRO A 464 -14.43 13.36 13.97
CA PRO A 464 -13.42 13.61 12.96
C PRO A 464 -13.04 15.10 12.99
N GLU A 465 -12.15 15.50 13.90
CA GLU A 465 -11.41 16.75 13.75
C GLU A 465 -10.39 16.57 12.63
N PHE A 466 -10.79 16.98 11.43
CA PHE A 466 -9.87 17.33 10.36
C PHE A 466 -9.43 18.78 10.60
N PHE A 467 -8.13 18.95 10.81
CA PHE A 467 -7.40 20.22 11.05
C PHE A 467 -7.70 20.90 12.40
N PRO A 468 -6.78 20.87 13.38
CA PRO A 468 -6.75 22.00 14.32
C PRO A 468 -6.38 23.24 13.52
N GLN A 469 -7.27 24.24 13.51
CA GLN A 469 -6.84 25.60 13.34
C GLN A 469 -5.91 25.90 14.53
N GLU A 470 -4.60 25.99 14.29
CA GLU A 470 -3.70 26.61 15.26
C GLU A 470 -4.15 28.08 15.36
N LYS A 471 -4.66 28.48 16.53
CA LYS A 471 -4.77 29.89 16.88
C LYS A 471 -3.37 30.52 16.71
N PRO A 472 -3.24 31.74 16.20
CA PRO A 472 -1.98 32.44 16.31
C PRO A 472 -1.66 32.57 17.81
N ASP A 473 -0.50 32.06 18.22
CA ASP A 473 0.02 32.32 19.55
C ASP A 473 0.14 33.85 19.69
N GLU A 474 -0.68 34.41 20.58
CA GLU A 474 -0.50 35.75 21.09
C GLU A 474 0.89 35.80 21.75
N GLU A 475 1.78 36.56 21.12
CA GLU A 475 2.99 37.06 21.76
C GLU A 475 2.57 37.80 23.03
N HIS A 476 3.00 37.31 24.19
CA HIS A 476 3.08 38.13 25.38
C HIS A 476 4.42 37.94 26.10
N PRO A 477 4.91 39.02 26.70
CA PRO A 477 6.27 39.54 26.50
C PRO A 477 7.38 38.92 27.33
#